data_AF-A0A8D8IQ29-F1
#
_entry.id   AF-A0A8D8IQ29-F1
#
_cell.length_a   1.000
_cell.length_b   1.000
_cell.length_c   1.000
_cell.angle_alpha   90.00
_cell.angle_beta   90.00
_cell.angle_gamma   90.00
#
_symmetry.space_group_name_H-M   'P 1'
#
loop_
_entity.id
_entity.type
_entity.pdbx_description
1 polymer ?
#
loop_
_entity_poly.entity_id
_entity_poly.type
_entity_poly.pdbx_seq_one_letter_code
_entity_poly.pdbx_strand_id
1 'polypeptide(L)'
;MLTAQATSGTAKNARTFIAGPKRVGRFQLFSDSLTRFYDHCVNTVTQADDFPKTEIQVMWVAPASGSGCVSLSAMVFEGEDSWYSDDGALTKVLCEIKPDPGTVQGECCACDEAKYSVSLVV
;
A
#
# COMPACT_ATOMS: atom_id res chain seq x y z
N MET A 1 -1.18 -2.38 -14.36
CA MET A 1 -1.44 -3.47 -13.40
C MET A 1 -0.85 -3.12 -12.04
N LEU A 2 -1.54 -3.38 -10.95
CA LEU A 2 -1.09 -3.15 -9.57
C LEU A 2 -1.22 -4.45 -8.77
N THR A 3 -0.16 -4.83 -8.07
CA THR A 3 -0.07 -6.09 -7.34
C THR A 3 0.41 -5.85 -5.91
N ALA A 4 -0.08 -6.67 -4.96
CA ALA A 4 0.39 -6.67 -3.58
C ALA A 4 1.02 -8.02 -3.25
N GLN A 5 2.27 -8.00 -2.76
CA GLN A 5 3.03 -9.19 -2.40
C GLN A 5 3.66 -9.02 -1.02
N ALA A 6 3.75 -10.10 -0.24
CA ALA A 6 4.47 -10.05 1.03
C ALA A 6 5.96 -10.26 0.78
N THR A 7 6.78 -9.42 1.40
CA THR A 7 8.23 -9.60 1.42
C THR A 7 8.63 -9.96 2.84
N SER A 8 9.16 -11.17 3.05
CA SER A 8 9.77 -11.52 4.33
C SER A 8 11.28 -11.32 4.22
N GLY A 9 11.77 -10.20 4.76
CA GLY A 9 13.19 -9.88 4.82
C GLY A 9 13.45 -8.39 5.05
N THR A 10 14.56 -8.05 5.72
CA THR A 10 15.08 -6.67 5.71
C THR A 10 15.46 -6.30 4.28
N ALA A 11 15.40 -5.01 3.93
CA ALA A 11 15.57 -4.47 2.57
C ALA A 11 16.79 -4.98 1.77
N LYS A 12 17.77 -5.61 2.43
CA LYS A 12 18.98 -6.18 1.82
C LYS A 12 18.84 -7.66 1.38
N ASN A 13 17.77 -8.36 1.75
CA ASN A 13 17.57 -9.78 1.44
C ASN A 13 16.07 -10.14 1.37
N ALA A 14 15.31 -9.40 0.57
CA ALA A 14 13.88 -9.64 0.38
C ALA A 14 13.68 -10.89 -0.49
N ARG A 15 13.28 -12.01 0.11
CA ARG A 15 12.71 -13.14 -0.63
C ARG A 15 11.22 -12.90 -0.78
N THR A 16 10.76 -12.82 -2.01
CA THR A 16 9.34 -12.73 -2.36
C THR A 16 8.70 -14.07 -2.08
N PHE A 17 7.88 -14.16 -1.04
CA PHE A 17 7.09 -15.34 -0.77
C PHE A 17 5.65 -15.04 -1.15
N ILE A 18 5.02 -15.98 -1.86
CA ILE A 18 3.58 -15.93 -2.11
C ILE A 18 2.88 -16.16 -0.78
N ALA A 19 2.75 -15.11 0.03
CA ALA A 19 1.99 -15.17 1.26
C ALA A 19 0.50 -15.18 0.91
N GLY A 20 -0.27 -16.00 1.64
CA GLY A 20 -1.72 -16.06 1.44
C GLY A 20 -2.38 -14.68 1.58
N PRO A 21 -3.57 -14.49 0.99
CA PRO A 21 -4.24 -13.18 0.89
C PRO A 21 -4.43 -12.47 2.24
N LYS A 22 -4.51 -13.22 3.35
CA LYS A 22 -4.60 -12.66 4.71
C LYS A 22 -3.38 -11.84 5.13
N ARG A 23 -2.18 -12.12 4.59
CA ARG A 23 -0.91 -11.51 5.00
C ARG A 23 -0.45 -10.34 4.13
N VAL A 24 -1.14 -10.09 3.01
CA VAL A 24 -0.80 -9.01 2.05
C VAL A 24 -1.81 -7.86 2.06
N GLY A 25 -2.91 -8.01 2.79
CA GLY A 25 -4.02 -7.08 2.78
C GLY A 25 -4.96 -7.32 1.60
N ARG A 26 -5.86 -6.39 1.34
CA ARG A 26 -6.78 -6.44 0.20
C ARG A 26 -6.92 -5.09 -0.47
N PHE A 27 -7.10 -5.09 -1.79
CA PHE A 27 -7.54 -3.91 -2.51
C PHE A 27 -9.06 -3.75 -2.44
N GLN A 28 -9.51 -2.51 -2.42
CA GLN A 28 -10.89 -2.08 -2.61
C GLN A 28 -10.89 -1.04 -3.73
N LEU A 29 -11.74 -1.25 -4.73
CA LEU A 29 -11.84 -0.37 -5.89
C LEU A 29 -12.90 0.70 -5.63
N PHE A 30 -12.68 1.89 -6.18
CA PHE A 30 -13.70 2.92 -6.23
C PHE A 30 -14.69 2.65 -7.38
N SER A 31 -15.86 3.29 -7.35
CA SER A 31 -16.90 3.15 -8.38
C SER A 31 -16.63 3.95 -9.66
N ASP A 32 -15.38 4.36 -9.90
CA ASP A 32 -14.98 5.21 -11.03
C ASP A 32 -14.87 4.46 -12.37
N SER A 33 -15.02 3.13 -12.35
CA SER A 33 -14.95 2.24 -13.53
C SER A 33 -13.61 2.27 -14.28
N LEU A 34 -12.55 2.85 -13.69
CA LEU A 34 -11.22 2.93 -14.33
C LEU A 34 -10.40 1.65 -14.13
N THR A 35 -10.70 0.92 -13.04
CA THR A 35 -9.94 -0.25 -12.59
C THR A 35 -10.86 -1.43 -12.29
N ARG A 36 -10.33 -2.65 -12.43
CA ARG A 36 -11.02 -3.89 -12.08
C ARG A 36 -10.09 -4.89 -11.43
N PHE A 37 -10.63 -5.87 -10.72
CA PHE A 37 -9.83 -6.99 -10.24
C PHE A 37 -9.39 -7.87 -11.41
N TYR A 38 -8.18 -8.41 -11.32
CA TYR A 38 -7.67 -9.35 -12.31
C TYR A 38 -8.18 -10.75 -12.02
N ASP A 39 -8.78 -11.40 -13.03
CA ASP A 39 -9.50 -12.67 -12.84
C ASP A 39 -8.58 -13.86 -12.55
N HIS A 40 -7.29 -13.76 -12.93
CA HIS A 40 -6.33 -14.86 -12.80
C HIS A 40 -5.36 -14.74 -11.62
N CYS A 41 -5.41 -13.64 -10.85
CA CYS A 41 -4.55 -13.47 -9.69
C CYS A 41 -5.27 -12.71 -8.57
N VAL A 42 -5.27 -13.28 -7.37
CA VAL A 42 -5.80 -12.63 -6.17
C VAL A 42 -4.91 -11.44 -5.79
N ASN A 43 -5.50 -10.38 -5.23
CA ASN A 43 -4.80 -9.15 -4.83
C ASN A 43 -4.04 -8.46 -5.98
N THR A 44 -4.65 -8.52 -7.16
CA THR A 44 -4.15 -7.86 -8.35
C THR A 44 -5.27 -7.02 -8.96
N VAL A 45 -4.95 -5.77 -9.27
CA VAL A 45 -5.84 -4.81 -9.92
C VAL A 45 -5.28 -4.50 -11.31
N THR A 46 -6.15 -4.42 -12.30
CA THR A 46 -5.81 -4.12 -13.69
C THR A 46 -6.71 -3.01 -14.24
N GLN A 47 -6.35 -2.45 -15.40
CA GLN A 47 -7.21 -1.50 -16.09
C GLN A 47 -8.54 -2.13 -16.49
N ALA A 48 -9.63 -1.36 -16.41
CA ALA A 48 -10.94 -1.81 -16.85
C ALA A 48 -11.06 -1.88 -18.38
N ASP A 49 -10.38 -0.96 -19.07
CA ASP A 49 -10.33 -0.81 -20.52
C ASP A 49 -8.96 -0.27 -20.95
N ASP A 50 -8.72 -0.22 -22.26
CA ASP A 50 -7.44 0.21 -22.86
C ASP A 50 -7.42 1.72 -23.19
N PHE A 51 -8.39 2.51 -22.71
CA PHE A 51 -8.34 3.97 -22.90
C PHE A 51 -7.22 4.57 -22.03
N PRO A 52 -6.41 5.51 -22.58
CA PRO A 52 -5.34 6.17 -21.84
C PRO A 52 -5.84 6.81 -20.55
N LYS A 53 -5.09 6.63 -19.46
CA LYS A 53 -5.43 7.18 -18.13
C LYS A 53 -4.25 7.97 -17.59
N THR A 54 -4.51 9.16 -17.06
CA THR A 54 -3.49 9.98 -16.39
C THR A 54 -3.35 9.64 -14.91
N GLU A 55 -4.42 9.10 -14.30
CA GLU A 55 -4.47 8.75 -12.89
C GLU A 55 -5.47 7.60 -12.66
N ILE A 56 -5.16 6.74 -11.70
CA ILE A 56 -6.08 5.78 -11.11
C ILE A 56 -5.92 5.84 -9.59
N GLN A 57 -6.98 5.51 -8.86
CA GLN A 57 -6.96 5.45 -7.41
C GLN A 57 -7.54 4.12 -6.95
N VAL A 58 -6.95 3.54 -5.91
CA VAL A 58 -7.47 2.36 -5.23
C VAL A 58 -7.21 2.49 -3.75
N MET A 59 -8.06 1.86 -2.93
CA MET A 59 -7.83 1.76 -1.49
C MET A 59 -7.20 0.41 -1.17
N TRP A 60 -6.08 0.42 -0.45
CA TRP A 60 -5.48 -0.80 0.09
C TRP A 60 -5.72 -0.86 1.60
N VAL A 61 -6.32 -1.96 2.05
CA VAL A 61 -6.52 -2.23 3.47
C VAL A 61 -5.40 -3.14 3.96
N ALA A 62 -4.63 -2.62 4.91
CA ALA A 62 -3.51 -3.34 5.52
C ALA A 62 -3.96 -4.67 6.15
N PRO A 63 -3.10 -5.70 6.12
CA PRO A 63 -3.35 -6.97 6.80
C PRO A 63 -3.29 -6.82 8.34
N ALA A 64 -3.66 -7.88 9.06
CA ALA A 64 -3.52 -7.94 10.51
C ALA A 64 -2.04 -7.88 10.94
N SER A 65 -1.77 -7.37 12.15
CA SER A 65 -0.42 -7.32 12.72
C SER A 65 0.26 -8.69 12.78
N GLY A 66 1.59 -8.71 12.70
CA GLY A 66 2.39 -9.93 12.54
C GLY A 66 2.45 -10.46 11.10
N SER A 67 2.03 -9.66 10.11
CA SER A 67 2.11 -10.01 8.69
C SER A 67 3.44 -9.61 8.05
N GLY A 68 4.19 -8.71 8.69
CA GLY A 68 5.52 -8.29 8.25
C GLY A 68 5.48 -7.11 7.28
N CYS A 69 6.32 -7.12 6.26
CA CYS A 69 6.35 -6.07 5.24
C CYS A 69 5.58 -6.51 3.99
N VAL A 70 4.83 -5.58 3.41
CA VAL A 70 4.07 -5.75 2.17
C VAL A 70 4.65 -4.81 1.12
N SER A 71 4.94 -5.35 -0.06
CA SER A 71 5.33 -4.60 -1.24
C SER A 71 4.10 -4.38 -2.13
N LEU A 72 3.80 -3.13 -2.42
CA LEU A 72 2.86 -2.73 -3.46
C LEU A 72 3.66 -2.35 -4.69
N SER A 73 3.45 -3.07 -5.79
CA SER A 73 4.21 -2.91 -7.04
C SER A 73 3.26 -2.68 -8.20
N ALA A 74 3.53 -1.64 -8.98
CA ALA A 74 2.78 -1.26 -10.17
C ALA A 74 3.59 -1.50 -11.44
N MET A 75 2.88 -1.85 -12.51
CA MET A 75 3.37 -1.93 -13.88
C MET A 75 2.50 -1.03 -14.75
N VAL A 76 3.13 -0.15 -15.51
CA VAL A 76 2.50 0.83 -16.41
C VAL A 76 2.93 0.53 -17.84
N PHE A 77 1.96 0.45 -18.74
CA PHE A 77 2.19 0.28 -20.17
C PHE A 77 1.65 1.51 -20.89
N GLU A 78 2.53 2.26 -21.56
CA GLU A 78 2.17 3.45 -22.35
C GLU A 78 2.27 3.17 -23.86
N GLY A 79 3.18 2.29 -24.26
CA GLY A 79 3.39 1.87 -25.65
C GLY A 79 4.39 0.74 -25.76
N GLU A 80 4.62 0.24 -26.98
CA GLU A 80 5.50 -0.90 -27.24
C GLU A 80 6.94 -0.69 -26.72
N ASP A 81 7.46 0.54 -26.87
CA ASP A 81 8.79 0.93 -26.40
C ASP A 81 8.78 1.59 -25.01
N SER A 82 7.62 1.70 -24.35
CA SER A 82 7.44 2.46 -23.11
C SER A 82 6.59 1.67 -22.12
N TRP A 83 7.26 0.75 -21.42
CA TRP A 83 6.71 -0.04 -20.33
C TRP A 83 7.58 0.12 -19.08
N TYR A 84 6.94 0.24 -17.92
CA TYR A 84 7.60 0.49 -16.65
C TYR A 84 7.14 -0.55 -15.63
N SER A 85 8.07 -1.17 -14.93
CA SER A 85 7.78 -2.15 -13.86
C SER A 85 8.91 -2.15 -12.84
N ASP A 86 8.60 -2.39 -11.57
CA ASP A 86 9.56 -2.58 -10.48
C ASP A 86 10.56 -1.43 -10.22
N ASP A 87 10.51 -0.36 -11.00
CA ASP A 87 11.30 0.85 -10.81
C ASP A 87 10.87 1.60 -9.55
N GLY A 88 11.83 2.20 -8.84
CA GLY A 88 11.67 2.63 -7.44
C GLY A 88 10.48 3.56 -7.11
N ALA A 89 9.91 4.27 -8.07
CA ALA A 89 8.68 5.06 -7.85
C ALA A 89 7.40 4.19 -7.87
N LEU A 90 7.41 3.08 -8.60
CA LEU A 90 6.29 2.16 -8.81
C LEU A 90 6.24 1.01 -7.79
N THR A 91 7.27 0.90 -6.95
CA THR A 91 7.30 -0.06 -5.83
C THR A 91 7.37 0.66 -4.49
N LYS A 92 6.44 0.33 -3.58
CA LYS A 92 6.42 0.83 -2.20
C LYS A 92 6.34 -0.33 -1.21
N VAL A 93 7.33 -0.41 -0.31
CA VAL A 93 7.35 -1.39 0.78
C VAL A 93 6.84 -0.74 2.05
N LEU A 94 5.80 -1.32 2.63
CA LEU A 94 5.14 -0.89 3.85
C LEU A 94 5.37 -1.96 4.92
N CYS A 95 5.96 -1.57 6.05
CA CYS A 95 6.24 -2.47 7.17
C CYS A 95 5.45 -2.05 8.40
N GLU A 96 5.16 -3.01 9.27
CA GLU A 96 4.65 -2.73 10.61
C GLU A 96 5.62 -1.83 11.39
N ILE A 97 5.07 -0.80 12.02
CA ILE A 97 5.82 0.04 12.95
C ILE A 97 6.19 -0.84 14.13
N LYS A 98 7.49 -1.06 14.34
CA LYS A 98 7.95 -1.63 15.60
C LYS A 98 7.74 -0.58 16.67
N PRO A 99 7.10 -0.89 17.81
CA PRO A 99 7.10 0.03 18.94
C PRO A 99 8.56 0.27 19.30
N ASP A 100 8.98 1.53 19.19
CA ASP A 100 10.31 1.93 19.64
C ASP A 100 10.34 1.76 21.17
N PRO A 101 11.24 0.93 21.73
CA PRO A 101 11.39 0.83 23.18
C PRO A 101 11.87 2.17 23.79
N GLY A 102 12.26 3.16 22.98
CA GLY A 102 12.67 4.50 23.40
C GLY A 102 11.55 5.51 23.63
N THR A 103 10.29 5.26 23.22
CA THR A 103 9.18 6.20 23.50
C THR A 103 8.55 5.93 24.86
N VAL A 104 9.39 5.80 25.90
CA VAL A 104 8.95 5.88 27.29
C VAL A 104 8.69 7.35 27.59
N GLN A 105 7.41 7.73 27.71
CA GLN A 105 6.88 8.84 28.52
C GLN A 105 7.89 9.97 28.84
N GLY A 106 8.38 10.67 27.81
CA GLY A 106 8.94 11.99 28.02
C GLY A 106 7.77 12.95 28.30
N GLU A 107 7.93 13.84 29.28
CA GLU A 107 7.05 15.00 29.42
C GLU A 107 6.89 15.69 28.06
N CYS A 108 5.69 16.20 27.78
CA CYS A 108 5.38 16.85 26.51
C CYS A 108 6.44 17.92 26.21
N CYS A 109 7.24 17.69 25.18
CA CYS A 109 8.29 18.60 24.70
C CYS A 109 7.80 19.55 23.60
N ALA A 110 6.47 19.64 23.41
CA ALA A 110 5.89 20.61 22.50
C ALA A 110 6.01 22.01 23.12
N CYS A 111 6.85 22.85 22.51
CA CYS A 111 7.03 24.25 22.90
C CYS A 111 5.96 25.19 22.32
N ASP A 112 5.09 24.67 21.45
CA ASP A 112 4.05 25.44 20.77
C ASP A 112 2.67 25.11 21.36
N GLU A 113 1.85 26.14 21.60
CA GLU A 113 0.50 25.93 22.10
C GLU A 113 -0.48 25.49 21.00
N ALA A 114 -1.35 24.55 21.35
CA ALA A 114 -2.47 24.13 20.53
C ALA A 114 -3.81 24.51 21.20
N LYS A 115 -4.77 24.98 20.40
CA LYS A 115 -6.13 25.30 20.85
C LYS A 115 -7.11 24.27 20.32
N TYR A 116 -7.88 23.66 21.21
CA TYR A 116 -8.93 22.68 20.86
C TYR A 116 -10.31 23.22 21.22
N SER A 117 -11.29 22.93 20.37
CA SER A 117 -12.71 23.10 20.68
C SER A 117 -13.34 21.72 20.86
N VAL A 118 -13.77 21.41 22.07
CA VAL A 118 -14.49 20.17 22.38
C VAL A 118 -15.97 20.49 22.43
N SER A 119 -16.76 19.77 21.64
CA SER A 119 -18.22 19.89 21.62
C SER A 119 -18.79 18.61 22.21
N LEU A 120 -19.54 18.75 23.30
CA LEU A 120 -20.31 17.65 23.85
C LEU A 120 -21.72 17.76 23.28
N VAL A 121 -22.08 16.84 22.39
CA VAL A 121 -23.45 16.71 21.90
C VAL A 121 -24.18 15.80 22.87
N VAL A 122 -25.19 16.34 23.56
CA VAL A 122 -26.12 15.58 24.39
C VAL A 122 -27.22 15.01 23.51
#